data_AF-E7G7W9-F1
#
_entry.id   AF-E7G7W9-F1
#
_cell.length_a   1.000
_cell.length_b   1.000
_cell.length_c   1.000
_cell.angle_alpha   90.00
_cell.angle_beta   90.00
_cell.angle_gamma   90.00
#
_symmetry.space_group_name_H-M   'P 1'
#
loop_
_entity.id
_entity.type
_entity.pdbx_description
1 polymer ?
#
loop_
_entity_poly.entity_id
_entity_poly.type
_entity_poly.pdbx_seq_one_letter_code
_entity_poly.pdbx_strand_id
1 'polypeptide(L)'
;MSYQDTLDRKATIKVARRELNHFSDLLKLHETSSYNVGSPSYDSITTIVNYLNYDQKQLEKIIKKDKQFEAIMKVYNAIMKLSEEEMQVIYTRYILQYKNEDLDEILGYSERKRRRIMNNALFNIAIILHIEIKKD
;
A
#
# COMPACT_ATOMS: atom_id res chain seq x y z
N MET A 1 -11.43 -30.45 3.78
CA MET A 1 -10.52 -29.47 4.39
C MET A 1 -10.74 -28.15 3.68
N SER A 2 -10.88 -27.04 4.42
CA SER A 2 -11.01 -25.71 3.79
C SER A 2 -9.65 -25.25 3.27
N TYR A 3 -9.62 -24.50 2.15
CA TYR A 3 -8.39 -23.88 1.64
C TYR A 3 -7.67 -23.08 2.73
N GLN A 4 -8.43 -22.40 3.59
CA GLN A 4 -7.90 -21.60 4.69
C GLN A 4 -7.21 -22.43 5.78
N ASP A 5 -7.57 -23.71 5.95
CA ASP A 5 -6.98 -24.57 6.97
C ASP A 5 -5.53 -24.97 6.63
N THR A 6 -5.20 -24.95 5.34
CA THR A 6 -3.86 -25.26 4.81
C THR A 6 -2.86 -24.12 4.94
N LEU A 7 -3.31 -22.93 5.36
CA LEU A 7 -2.49 -21.71 5.39
C LEU A 7 -1.91 -21.47 6.78
N ASP A 8 -0.63 -21.07 6.85
CA ASP A 8 -0.05 -20.54 8.08
C ASP A 8 -0.57 -19.13 8.30
N ARG A 9 -1.57 -19.02 9.16
CA ARG A 9 -2.23 -17.76 9.52
C ARG A 9 -1.23 -16.73 10.04
N LYS A 10 -0.25 -17.13 10.85
CA LYS A 10 0.69 -16.17 11.47
C LYS A 10 1.66 -15.61 10.44
N ALA A 11 2.23 -16.49 9.60
CA ALA A 11 3.13 -16.06 8.53
C ALA A 11 2.39 -15.20 7.49
N THR A 12 1.17 -15.62 7.11
CA THR A 12 0.31 -14.89 6.17
C THR A 12 -0.01 -13.47 6.65
N ILE A 13 -0.43 -13.31 7.90
CA ILE A 13 -0.71 -11.99 8.50
C ILE A 13 0.56 -11.11 8.51
N LYS A 14 1.73 -11.70 8.74
CA LYS A 14 3.00 -10.97 8.75
C LYS A 14 3.36 -10.44 7.35
N VAL A 15 3.10 -11.19 6.29
CA VAL A 15 3.32 -10.76 4.91
C VAL A 15 2.34 -9.64 4.55
N ALA A 16 1.04 -9.81 4.80
CA ALA A 16 0.05 -8.77 4.55
C ALA A 16 0.36 -7.47 5.30
N ARG A 17 0.85 -7.56 6.54
CA ARG A 17 1.27 -6.37 7.29
C ARG A 17 2.42 -5.62 6.62
N ARG A 18 3.39 -6.35 6.04
CA ARG A 18 4.50 -5.74 5.29
C ARG A 18 4.01 -5.07 4.01
N GLU A 19 3.15 -5.75 3.27
CA GLU A 19 2.54 -5.21 2.05
C GLU A 19 1.73 -3.93 2.33
N LEU A 20 0.92 -3.91 3.39
CA LEU A 20 0.16 -2.71 3.76
C LEU A 20 1.03 -1.56 4.26
N ASN A 21 2.14 -1.85 4.95
CA ASN A 21 3.11 -0.81 5.30
C ASN A 21 3.75 -0.22 4.05
N HIS A 22 4.18 -1.08 3.12
CA HIS A 22 4.75 -0.65 1.84
C HIS A 22 3.74 0.17 1.01
N PHE A 23 2.47 -0.25 0.98
CA PHE A 23 1.38 0.52 0.40
C PHE A 23 1.22 1.90 1.06
N SER A 24 1.23 1.96 2.39
CA SER A 24 1.09 3.23 3.14
C SER A 24 2.23 4.20 2.82
N ASP A 25 3.45 3.68 2.70
CA ASP A 25 4.62 4.47 2.33
C ASP A 25 4.55 4.96 0.88
N LEU A 26 4.12 4.10 -0.05
CA LEU A 26 3.89 4.48 -1.45
C LEU A 26 2.81 5.54 -1.59
N LEU A 27 1.71 5.42 -0.84
CA LEU A 27 0.60 6.37 -0.85
C LEU A 27 1.05 7.76 -0.39
N LYS A 28 1.83 7.83 0.70
CA LYS A 28 2.47 9.08 1.15
C LYS A 28 3.35 9.73 0.09
N LEU A 29 4.20 8.94 -0.57
CA LEU A 29 5.09 9.44 -1.62
C LEU A 29 4.29 9.98 -2.81
N HIS A 30 3.16 9.36 -3.13
CA HIS A 30 2.26 9.84 -4.16
C HIS A 30 1.57 11.16 -3.76
N GLU A 31 1.03 11.26 -2.54
CA GLU A 31 0.36 12.47 -2.03
C GLU A 31 1.32 13.66 -1.86
N THR A 32 2.56 13.43 -1.43
CA THR A 32 3.58 14.49 -1.25
C THR A 32 4.24 14.94 -2.56
N SER A 33 4.03 14.24 -3.67
CA SER A 33 4.68 14.54 -4.96
C SER A 33 4.03 15.68 -5.76
N SER A 34 3.37 16.63 -5.09
CA SER A 34 2.85 17.86 -5.70
C SER A 34 4.00 18.73 -6.23
N TYR A 35 4.31 18.54 -7.52
CA TYR A 35 4.95 19.44 -8.48
C TYR A 35 5.91 20.51 -7.95
N ASN A 36 7.21 20.20 -7.97
CA ASN A 36 8.25 21.19 -8.23
C ASN A 36 8.89 20.87 -9.59
N VAL A 37 8.26 21.32 -10.68
CA VAL A 37 8.92 21.37 -11.99
C VAL A 37 9.87 22.56 -11.95
N GLY A 38 11.11 22.32 -11.49
CA GLY A 38 12.17 23.30 -11.57
C GLY A 38 12.49 23.61 -13.03
N SER A 39 12.39 24.89 -13.41
CA SER A 39 12.78 25.40 -14.72
C SER A 39 14.27 25.15 -14.99
N PRO A 40 14.67 24.52 -16.12
CA PRO A 40 16.08 24.31 -16.43
C PRO A 40 16.71 25.60 -16.99
N SER A 41 17.80 26.04 -16.35
CA SER A 41 18.70 27.09 -16.86
C SER A 41 19.54 26.53 -18.01
N TYR A 42 19.65 27.29 -19.10
CA TYR A 42 20.18 26.87 -20.40
C TYR A 42 21.70 27.05 -20.51
N ASP A 43 22.43 25.97 -20.82
CA ASP A 43 23.80 26.01 -21.38
C ASP A 43 23.88 25.04 -22.57
N SER A 44 24.40 25.52 -23.70
CA SER A 44 23.91 25.19 -25.05
C SER A 44 24.65 24.10 -25.84
N ILE A 45 25.57 23.34 -25.23
CA ILE A 45 26.32 22.28 -25.95
C ILE A 45 26.18 20.89 -25.29
N THR A 46 25.95 20.81 -23.98
CA THR A 46 25.59 19.55 -23.28
C THR A 46 24.10 19.19 -23.42
N THR A 47 23.32 20.08 -24.02
CA THR A 47 21.86 20.03 -24.05
C THR A 47 21.31 19.07 -25.10
N ILE A 48 21.92 18.92 -26.28
CA ILE A 48 21.35 18.08 -27.37
C ILE A 48 21.32 16.58 -27.00
N VAL A 49 22.39 16.06 -26.40
CA VAL A 49 22.44 14.65 -25.91
C VAL A 49 21.52 14.46 -24.70
N ASN A 50 21.35 15.50 -23.89
CA ASN A 50 20.39 15.48 -22.79
C ASN A 50 18.95 15.52 -23.30
N TYR A 51 18.60 16.30 -24.33
CA TYR A 51 17.25 16.33 -24.94
C TYR A 51 16.85 15.00 -25.56
N LEU A 52 17.76 14.33 -26.28
CA LEU A 52 17.49 13.00 -26.86
C LEU A 52 17.20 11.94 -25.78
N ASN A 53 17.85 12.03 -24.63
CA ASN A 53 17.62 11.14 -23.48
C ASN A 53 16.62 11.71 -22.46
N TYR A 54 16.16 12.94 -22.64
CA TYR A 54 15.27 13.64 -21.71
C TYR A 54 13.89 13.03 -21.80
N ASP A 55 13.41 12.83 -23.03
CA ASP A 55 12.13 12.19 -23.30
C ASP A 55 12.13 10.74 -22.81
N GLN A 56 13.24 10.00 -23.00
CA GLN A 56 13.37 8.64 -22.48
C GLN A 56 13.41 8.58 -20.95
N LYS A 57 14.15 9.48 -20.28
CA LYS A 57 14.16 9.59 -18.81
C LYS A 57 12.82 10.06 -18.25
N GLN A 58 12.10 10.93 -18.95
CA GLN A 58 10.75 11.35 -18.57
C GLN A 58 9.75 10.21 -18.75
N LEU A 59 9.80 9.48 -19.86
CA LEU A 59 9.00 8.27 -20.09
C LEU A 59 9.27 7.21 -19.02
N GLU A 60 10.53 6.96 -18.65
CA GLU A 60 10.87 6.04 -17.56
C GLU A 60 10.31 6.50 -16.21
N LYS A 61 10.30 7.81 -15.93
CA LYS A 61 9.67 8.37 -14.72
C LYS A 61 8.16 8.17 -14.74
N ILE A 62 7.52 8.39 -15.89
CA ILE A 62 6.07 8.18 -16.06
C ILE A 62 5.73 6.70 -15.89
N ILE A 63 6.43 5.78 -16.57
CA ILE A 63 6.24 4.33 -16.45
C ILE A 63 6.44 3.84 -15.00
N LYS A 64 7.43 4.39 -14.29
CA LYS A 64 7.63 4.07 -12.87
C LYS A 64 6.46 4.54 -12.00
N LYS A 65 5.92 5.72 -12.25
CA LYS A 65 4.73 6.24 -11.56
C LYS A 65 3.49 5.42 -11.88
N ASP A 66 3.28 5.02 -13.13
CA ASP A 66 2.14 4.19 -13.52
C ASP A 66 2.17 2.84 -12.81
N LYS A 67 3.35 2.19 -12.74
CA LYS A 67 3.53 0.95 -11.97
C LYS A 67 3.26 1.12 -10.47
N GLN A 68 3.67 2.26 -9.89
CA GLN A 68 3.38 2.57 -8.49
C GLN A 68 1.89 2.76 -8.27
N PHE A 69 1.22 3.47 -9.19
CA PHE A 69 -0.22 3.67 -9.15
C PHE A 69 -0.99 2.35 -9.29
N GLU A 70 -0.58 1.47 -10.21
CA GLU A 70 -1.15 0.12 -10.34
C GLU A 70 -1.01 -0.69 -9.04
N ALA A 71 0.16 -0.63 -8.38
CA ALA A 71 0.38 -1.30 -7.11
C ALA A 71 -0.53 -0.75 -6.00
N ILE A 72 -0.68 0.57 -5.92
CA ILE A 72 -1.60 1.25 -4.99
C ILE A 72 -3.05 0.79 -5.26
N MET A 73 -3.48 0.82 -6.53
CA MET A 73 -4.84 0.46 -6.93
C MET A 73 -5.15 -1.01 -6.64
N LYS A 74 -4.18 -1.92 -6.82
CA LYS A 74 -4.34 -3.33 -6.47
C LYS A 74 -4.68 -3.52 -5.00
N VAL A 75 -3.92 -2.86 -4.10
CA VAL A 75 -4.15 -2.95 -2.65
C VAL A 75 -5.44 -2.24 -2.25
N TYR A 76 -5.73 -1.07 -2.82
CA TYR A 76 -6.97 -0.34 -2.57
C TYR A 76 -8.21 -1.18 -2.93
N ASN A 77 -8.21 -1.81 -4.11
CA ASN A 77 -9.29 -2.70 -4.54
C ASN A 77 -9.43 -3.93 -3.63
N ALA A 78 -8.34 -4.41 -3.02
CA ALA A 78 -8.40 -5.49 -2.05
C ALA A 78 -9.02 -5.03 -0.71
N ILE A 79 -8.70 -3.82 -0.25
CA ILE A 79 -9.30 -3.23 0.96
C ILE A 79 -10.81 -3.08 0.79
N MET A 80 -11.28 -2.66 -0.39
CA MET A 80 -12.72 -2.48 -0.68
C MET A 80 -13.54 -3.78 -0.70
N LYS A 81 -12.88 -4.95 -0.73
CA LYS A 81 -13.54 -6.26 -0.69
C LYS A 81 -13.69 -6.82 0.73
N LEU A 82 -13.19 -6.12 1.74
CA LEU A 82 -13.32 -6.53 3.14
C LEU A 82 -14.71 -6.20 3.68
N SER A 83 -15.03 -6.78 4.85
CA SER A 83 -16.22 -6.35 5.59
C SER A 83 -16.05 -4.91 6.07
N GLU A 84 -17.16 -4.23 6.36
CA GLU A 84 -17.16 -2.82 6.78
C GLU A 84 -16.27 -2.58 8.03
N GLU A 85 -16.40 -3.44 9.06
CA GLU A 85 -15.56 -3.36 10.26
C GLU A 85 -14.07 -3.57 9.95
N GLU A 86 -13.75 -4.53 9.06
CA GLU A 86 -12.37 -4.82 8.65
C GLU A 86 -11.76 -3.68 7.83
N MET A 87 -12.52 -3.16 6.87
CA MET A 87 -12.15 -2.02 6.04
C MET A 87 -11.89 -0.80 6.91
N GLN A 88 -12.77 -0.50 7.88
CA GLN A 88 -12.65 0.66 8.74
C GLN A 88 -11.36 0.61 9.58
N VAL A 89 -11.03 -0.55 10.16
CA VAL A 89 -9.78 -0.75 10.92
C VAL A 89 -8.54 -0.62 10.03
N ILE A 90 -8.56 -1.18 8.82
CA ILE A 90 -7.43 -1.10 7.89
C ILE A 90 -7.25 0.32 7.35
N TYR A 91 -8.33 0.98 6.97
CA TYR A 91 -8.33 2.35 6.46
C TYR A 91 -7.75 3.32 7.50
N THR A 92 -8.29 3.30 8.71
CA THR A 92 -7.82 4.17 9.81
C THR A 92 -6.37 3.88 10.18
N ARG A 93 -5.92 2.62 10.16
CA ARG A 93 -4.55 2.25 10.51
C ARG A 93 -3.52 2.56 9.41
N TYR A 94 -3.84 2.30 8.15
CA TYR A 94 -2.84 2.28 7.06
C TYR A 94 -3.00 3.42 6.05
N ILE A 95 -4.19 3.98 5.89
CA ILE A 95 -4.42 5.16 5.03
C ILE A 95 -4.33 6.42 5.88
N LEU A 96 -5.07 6.50 6.99
CA LEU A 96 -4.98 7.65 7.91
C LEU A 96 -3.81 7.58 8.90
N GLN A 97 -3.18 6.40 9.04
CA GLN A 97 -1.95 6.19 9.81
C GLN A 97 -2.03 6.46 11.32
N TYR A 98 -3.22 6.34 11.90
CA TYR A 98 -3.40 6.43 13.35
C TYR A 98 -2.67 5.31 14.10
N LYS A 99 -2.19 5.61 15.31
CA LYS A 99 -1.60 4.58 16.18
C LYS A 99 -2.69 3.68 16.75
N ASN A 100 -2.29 2.49 17.17
CA ASN A 100 -3.23 1.52 17.73
C ASN A 100 -4.02 2.09 18.92
N GLU A 101 -3.37 2.88 19.77
CA GLU A 101 -3.99 3.55 20.92
C GLU A 101 -5.12 4.48 20.45
N ASP A 102 -4.85 5.36 19.50
CA ASP A 102 -5.84 6.27 18.91
C ASP A 102 -6.99 5.51 18.21
N LEU A 103 -6.71 4.34 17.61
CA LEU A 103 -7.74 3.54 16.94
C LEU A 103 -8.80 3.02 17.89
N ASP A 104 -8.42 2.65 19.12
CA ASP A 104 -9.38 2.15 20.11
C ASP A 104 -10.36 3.27 20.51
N GLU A 105 -9.87 4.51 20.63
CA GLU A 105 -10.67 5.69 20.92
C GLU A 105 -11.57 6.09 19.74
N ILE A 106 -10.99 6.22 18.54
CA ILE A 106 -11.70 6.66 17.32
C ILE A 106 -12.82 5.68 16.95
N LEU A 107 -12.57 4.38 17.07
CA LEU A 107 -13.52 3.33 16.69
C LEU A 107 -14.42 2.90 17.84
N GLY A 108 -14.16 3.35 19.07
CA GLY A 108 -14.87 2.90 20.27
C GLY A 108 -14.72 1.40 20.53
N TYR A 109 -13.58 0.82 20.14
CA TYR A 109 -13.32 -0.62 20.26
C TYR A 109 -12.41 -0.91 21.45
N SER A 110 -12.62 -2.06 22.10
CA SER A 110 -11.61 -2.59 23.02
C SER A 110 -10.40 -3.10 22.23
N GLU A 111 -9.22 -3.03 22.86
CA GLU A 111 -7.96 -3.51 22.29
C GLU A 111 -8.07 -4.94 21.73
N ARG A 112 -8.82 -5.80 22.44
CA ARG A 112 -9.08 -7.20 22.06
C ARG A 112 -9.97 -7.30 20.82
N LYS A 113 -11.05 -6.49 20.74
CA LYS A 113 -11.92 -6.43 19.55
C LYS A 113 -11.13 -5.93 18.35
N ARG A 114 -10.40 -4.82 18.48
CA ARG A 114 -9.55 -4.25 17.42
C ARG A 114 -8.53 -5.28 16.92
N ARG A 115 -7.77 -5.93 17.82
CA ARG A 115 -6.78 -6.96 17.44
C ARG A 115 -7.41 -8.11 16.66
N ARG A 116 -8.59 -8.59 17.06
CA ARG A 116 -9.29 -9.68 16.36
C ARG A 116 -9.68 -9.26 14.95
N ILE A 117 -10.33 -8.10 14.81
CA ILE A 117 -10.77 -7.57 13.50
C ILE A 117 -9.56 -7.33 12.60
N MET A 118 -8.52 -6.65 13.12
CA MET A 118 -7.30 -6.35 12.36
C MET A 118 -6.60 -7.62 11.87
N ASN A 119 -6.49 -8.66 12.71
CA ASN A 119 -5.88 -9.91 12.30
C ASN A 119 -6.70 -10.66 11.23
N ASN A 120 -8.03 -10.59 11.31
CA ASN A 120 -8.91 -11.17 10.29
C ASN A 120 -8.80 -10.39 8.98
N ALA A 121 -8.86 -9.06 9.04
CA ALA A 121 -8.68 -8.18 7.89
C ALA A 121 -7.34 -8.45 7.18
N LEU A 122 -6.23 -8.51 7.93
CA LEU A 122 -4.90 -8.81 7.38
C LEU A 122 -4.86 -10.18 6.69
N PHE A 123 -5.49 -11.19 7.28
CA PHE A 123 -5.56 -12.53 6.69
C PHE A 123 -6.42 -12.54 5.41
N ASN A 124 -7.57 -11.88 5.43
CA ASN A 124 -8.47 -11.79 4.27
C ASN A 124 -7.82 -11.01 3.12
N ILE A 125 -7.16 -9.89 3.41
CA ILE A 125 -6.36 -9.13 2.42
C ILE A 125 -5.31 -10.04 1.79
N ALA A 126 -4.61 -10.84 2.59
CA ALA A 126 -3.57 -11.73 2.06
C ALA A 126 -4.13 -12.70 1.01
N ILE A 127 -5.29 -13.30 1.30
CA ILE A 127 -5.99 -14.20 0.38
C ILE A 127 -6.41 -13.46 -0.89
N ILE A 128 -6.97 -12.26 -0.77
CA ILE A 128 -7.42 -11.46 -1.92
C ILE A 128 -6.24 -11.06 -2.82
N LEU A 129 -5.07 -10.83 -2.23
CA LEU A 129 -3.85 -10.45 -2.95
C LEU A 129 -3.02 -11.62 -3.43
N HIS A 130 -3.39 -12.86 -3.07
CA HIS A 130 -2.65 -14.09 -3.37
C HIS A 130 -1.21 -14.09 -2.82
N ILE A 131 -1.05 -13.61 -1.58
CA ILE A 131 0.24 -13.52 -0.87
C ILE A 131 0.28 -14.42 0.38
N GLU A 132 -0.67 -15.34 0.49
CA GLU A 132 -0.75 -16.30 1.59
C GLU A 132 0.38 -17.33 1.60
N ILE A 133 0.74 -17.77 2.81
CA ILE A 133 1.77 -18.78 3.04
C ILE A 133 1.09 -20.09 3.46
N LYS A 134 1.45 -21.19 2.79
CA LYS A 134 0.99 -22.54 3.15
C LYS A 134 1.76 -23.07 4.35
N LYS A 135 1.12 -23.92 5.15
CA LYS A 135 1.81 -24.69 6.19
C LYS A 135 2.68 -25.75 5.52
N ASP A 136 3.91 -25.90 6.03
CA ASP A 136 4.79 -27.03 5.71
C ASP A 136 4.30 -28.32 6.38
#